data_AF-A0A9E0EUE2-F1
#
_entry.id   AF-A0A9E0EUE2-F1
#
_cell.length_a   1.000
_cell.length_b   1.000
_cell.length_c   1.000
_cell.angle_alpha   90.00
_cell.angle_beta   90.00
_cell.angle_gamma   90.00
#
_symmetry.space_group_name_H-M   'P 1'
#
loop_
_entity.id
_entity.type
_entity.pdbx_description
1 polymer ?
#
loop_
_entity_poly.entity_id
_entity_poly.type
_entity_poly.pdbx_seq_one_letter_code
_entity_poly.pdbx_strand_id
1 'polypeptide(L)'
;MKPDQAQNDNAHDIGRPMSAVIRERIKNANKGYFANDNIGEFLQVGDLEKLLDEVQSKMQGVLESLVIDTENDHNTRDTARRVAKMYLKEVFKGRYVPAPDITEFPNVGHLNELMIVGPITVRSACSHHLCPVIGKVWVGILP
;
A
#
# COMPACT_ATOMS: atom_id res chain seq x y z
N MET A 1 -31.84 11.43 -14.75
CA MET A 1 -30.63 10.89 -14.11
C MET A 1 -29.58 12.00 -14.19
N LYS A 2 -29.30 12.70 -13.09
CA LYS A 2 -28.33 13.80 -13.09
C LYS A 2 -26.92 13.18 -13.07
N PRO A 3 -25.97 13.65 -13.90
CA PRO A 3 -24.60 13.17 -13.83
C PRO A 3 -23.97 13.67 -12.52
N ASP A 4 -23.36 12.73 -11.80
CA ASP A 4 -22.67 12.96 -10.54
C ASP A 4 -21.45 13.86 -10.79
N GLN A 5 -21.42 15.01 -10.12
CA GLN A 5 -20.32 15.94 -10.22
C GLN A 5 -19.20 15.45 -9.30
N ALA A 6 -18.22 14.74 -9.86
CA ALA A 6 -16.90 14.64 -9.25
C ALA A 6 -16.29 16.05 -9.22
N GLN A 7 -16.51 16.76 -8.11
CA GLN A 7 -15.90 18.07 -7.86
C GLN A 7 -14.39 17.90 -7.86
N ASN A 8 -13.75 18.58 -8.80
CA ASN A 8 -12.32 18.57 -8.98
C ASN A 8 -11.70 19.56 -7.99
N ASP A 9 -11.53 19.15 -6.73
CA ASP A 9 -11.04 19.96 -5.61
C ASP A 9 -9.55 20.36 -5.69
N ASN A 10 -8.96 20.35 -6.89
CA ASN A 10 -7.53 20.52 -7.13
C ASN A 10 -6.97 21.92 -6.78
N ALA A 11 -7.81 22.92 -6.53
CA ALA A 11 -7.35 24.29 -6.24
C ALA A 11 -6.82 24.47 -4.80
N HIS A 12 -7.30 23.68 -3.84
CA HIS A 12 -6.90 23.80 -2.42
C HIS A 12 -5.62 23.02 -2.06
N ASP A 13 -5.13 22.17 -2.97
CA ASP A 13 -4.01 21.25 -2.70
C ASP A 13 -2.69 21.66 -3.37
N ILE A 14 -2.65 22.82 -4.02
CA ILE A 14 -1.44 23.31 -4.70
C ILE A 14 -0.32 23.54 -3.66
N GLY A 15 0.77 22.78 -3.81
CA GLY A 15 1.95 22.85 -2.92
C GLY A 15 1.86 22.02 -1.65
N ARG A 16 0.76 21.31 -1.39
CA ARG A 16 0.65 20.41 -0.23
C ARG A 16 1.21 19.02 -0.58
N PRO A 17 1.97 18.37 0.32
CA PRO A 17 2.36 16.97 0.13
C PRO A 17 1.13 16.08 0.03
N MET A 18 1.09 15.19 -0.96
CA MET A 18 -0.05 14.27 -1.17
C MET A 18 -0.30 13.40 0.06
N SER A 19 0.75 13.01 0.80
CA SER A 19 0.60 12.30 2.07
C SER A 19 -0.18 13.09 3.14
N ALA A 20 -0.15 14.42 3.10
CA ALA A 20 -0.91 15.26 4.02
C ALA A 20 -2.40 15.31 3.63
N VAL A 21 -2.67 15.43 2.32
CA VAL A 21 -4.04 15.40 1.77
C VAL A 21 -4.72 14.07 2.09
N ILE A 22 -4.05 12.94 1.83
CA ILE A 22 -4.58 11.60 2.15
C ILE A 22 -4.84 11.46 3.66
N ARG A 23 -3.89 11.90 4.51
CA ARG A 23 -4.07 11.86 5.98
C ARG A 23 -5.26 12.70 6.45
N GLU A 24 -5.50 13.84 5.83
CA GLU A 24 -6.65 14.68 6.12
C GLU A 24 -7.96 13.96 5.78
N ARG A 25 -8.06 13.35 4.60
CA ARG A 25 -9.23 12.55 4.21
C ARG A 25 -9.52 11.43 5.21
N ILE A 26 -8.48 10.69 5.62
CA ILE A 26 -8.60 9.60 6.61
C ILE A 26 -9.08 10.13 7.97
N LYS A 27 -8.52 11.26 8.43
CA LYS A 27 -8.91 11.90 9.69
C LYS A 27 -10.35 12.42 9.66
N ASN A 28 -10.77 13.04 8.55
CA ASN A 28 -12.13 13.53 8.35
C ASN A 28 -13.15 12.39 8.35
N ALA A 29 -12.75 11.19 7.91
CA ALA A 29 -13.55 9.98 8.02
C ALA A 29 -13.50 9.31 9.42
N ASN A 30 -12.74 9.86 10.37
CA ASN A 30 -12.49 9.30 11.70
C ASN A 30 -11.93 7.86 11.66
N LYS A 31 -10.96 7.61 10.76
CA LYS A 31 -10.34 6.30 10.53
C LYS A 31 -8.86 6.29 10.89
N GLY A 32 -8.33 5.09 11.13
CA GLY A 32 -6.92 4.84 11.42
C GLY A 32 -6.07 4.73 10.14
N TYR A 33 -4.75 4.83 10.30
CA TYR A 33 -3.78 4.59 9.22
C TYR A 33 -2.49 3.94 9.74
N PHE A 34 -2.59 3.02 10.70
CA PHE A 34 -1.48 2.17 11.17
C PHE A 34 -0.83 1.41 10.02
N ALA A 35 0.40 0.91 10.20
CA ALA A 35 1.19 0.33 9.11
C ALA A 35 0.48 -0.83 8.36
N ASN A 36 -0.35 -1.60 9.05
CA ASN A 36 -1.10 -2.73 8.51
C ASN A 36 -2.52 -2.37 8.02
N ASP A 37 -2.96 -1.13 8.17
CA ASP A 37 -4.27 -0.70 7.70
C ASP A 37 -4.30 -0.61 6.17
N ASN A 38 -5.44 -0.93 5.58
CA ASN A 38 -5.73 -0.59 4.19
C ASN A 38 -6.31 0.83 4.14
N ILE A 39 -5.74 1.68 3.28
CA ILE A 39 -6.19 3.07 3.07
C ILE A 39 -6.71 3.30 1.65
N GLY A 40 -6.92 2.24 0.86
CA GLY A 40 -7.28 2.32 -0.55
C GLY A 40 -8.59 3.08 -0.79
N GLU A 41 -9.54 3.01 0.16
CA GLU A 41 -10.81 3.74 0.07
C GLU A 41 -10.66 5.27 0.11
N PHE A 42 -9.53 5.79 0.60
CA PHE A 42 -9.26 7.25 0.71
C PHE A 42 -8.41 7.80 -0.44
N LEU A 43 -7.98 6.94 -1.36
CA LEU A 43 -7.20 7.31 -2.52
C LEU A 43 -8.11 7.71 -3.67
N GLN A 44 -7.73 8.79 -4.35
CA GLN A 44 -8.31 9.24 -5.61
C GLN A 44 -7.36 8.93 -6.76
N VAL A 45 -7.88 9.01 -7.98
CA VAL A 45 -7.10 8.78 -9.20
C VAL A 45 -5.91 9.75 -9.25
N GLY A 46 -4.70 9.22 -9.41
CA GLY A 46 -3.46 9.99 -9.47
C GLY A 46 -2.80 10.30 -8.13
N ASP A 47 -3.43 9.98 -7.00
CA ASP A 47 -2.81 10.18 -5.68
C ASP A 47 -1.59 9.30 -5.48
N LEU A 48 -1.65 8.05 -5.94
CA LEU A 48 -0.56 7.11 -5.77
C LEU A 48 0.69 7.52 -6.57
N GLU A 49 0.50 8.13 -7.75
CA GLU A 49 1.56 8.71 -8.57
C GLU A 49 2.20 9.90 -7.85
N LYS A 50 1.40 10.85 -7.35
CA LYS A 50 1.91 12.00 -6.57
C LYS A 50 2.61 11.56 -5.28
N LEU A 51 2.09 10.53 -4.62
CA LEU A 51 2.69 9.94 -3.42
C LEU A 51 4.00 9.22 -3.74
N LEU A 52 4.13 8.62 -4.92
CA LEU A 52 5.38 8.02 -5.39
C LEU A 52 6.46 9.09 -5.55
N ASP A 53 6.15 10.21 -6.18
CA ASP A 53 7.09 11.32 -6.34
C ASP A 53 7.53 11.89 -4.97
N GLU A 54 6.58 12.03 -4.04
CA GLU A 54 6.86 12.46 -2.67
C GLU A 54 7.77 11.49 -1.91
N VAL A 55 7.48 10.18 -1.98
CA VAL A 55 8.29 9.14 -1.33
C VAL A 55 9.67 9.03 -1.97
N GLN A 56 9.76 9.16 -3.30
CA GLN A 56 11.04 9.18 -4.01
C GLN A 56 11.91 10.33 -3.50
N SER A 57 11.38 11.55 -3.41
CA SER A 57 12.13 12.71 -2.91
C SER A 57 12.62 12.47 -1.46
N LYS A 58 11.81 11.87 -0.61
CA LYS A 58 12.20 11.50 0.76
C LYS A 58 13.28 10.42 0.80
N MET A 59 13.16 9.39 -0.04
CA MET A 59 14.16 8.32 -0.13
C MET A 59 15.49 8.83 -0.67
N GLN A 60 15.47 9.80 -1.57
CA GLN A 60 16.66 10.48 -2.04
C GLN A 60 17.39 11.18 -0.88
N GLY A 61 16.66 11.93 -0.05
CA GLY A 61 17.25 12.54 1.16
C GLY A 61 17.83 11.53 2.16
N VAL A 62 17.25 10.33 2.25
CA VAL A 62 17.82 9.23 3.05
C VAL A 62 19.16 8.77 2.47
N LEU A 63 19.26 8.57 1.16
CA LEU A 63 20.51 8.16 0.50
C LEU A 63 21.61 9.21 0.67
N GLU A 64 21.26 10.49 0.52
CA GLU A 64 22.18 11.62 0.77
C GLU A 64 22.67 11.64 2.22
N SER A 65 21.78 11.44 3.18
CA SER A 65 22.13 11.38 4.61
C SER A 65 23.01 10.19 4.95
N LEU A 66 22.95 9.11 4.17
CA LEU A 66 23.82 7.95 4.27
C LEU A 66 25.19 8.16 3.58
N VAL A 67 25.44 9.35 3.01
CA VAL A 67 26.67 9.70 2.28
C VAL A 67 26.87 8.80 1.06
N ILE A 68 25.79 8.50 0.34
CA ILE A 68 25.80 7.71 -0.90
C ILE A 68 25.80 8.65 -2.11
N ASP A 69 26.79 8.51 -2.99
CA ASP A 69 26.92 9.29 -4.22
C ASP A 69 25.94 8.81 -5.30
N THR A 70 24.70 9.27 -5.22
CA THR A 70 23.65 8.96 -6.21
C THR A 70 23.82 9.68 -7.55
N GLU A 71 24.72 10.67 -7.66
CA GLU A 71 24.93 11.42 -8.90
C GLU A 71 25.90 10.67 -9.82
N ASN A 72 27.04 10.26 -9.27
CA ASN A 72 28.13 9.65 -10.05
C ASN A 72 28.10 8.12 -10.05
N ASP A 73 27.46 7.45 -9.08
CA ASP A 73 27.29 5.99 -9.11
C ASP A 73 26.04 5.57 -9.89
N HIS A 74 26.29 4.92 -11.04
CA HIS A 74 25.25 4.35 -11.90
C HIS A 74 24.34 3.32 -11.20
N ASN A 75 24.82 2.62 -10.16
CA ASN A 75 24.00 1.65 -9.45
C ASN A 75 22.93 2.34 -8.59
N THR A 76 23.26 3.49 -8.00
CA THR A 76 22.40 4.16 -7.01
C THR A 76 21.59 5.32 -7.55
N ARG A 77 21.87 5.82 -8.77
CA ARG A 77 21.19 6.94 -9.44
C ARG A 77 19.66 6.90 -9.42
N ASP A 78 19.07 5.73 -9.61
CA ASP A 78 17.61 5.55 -9.64
C ASP A 78 17.07 4.83 -8.38
N THR A 79 17.90 4.59 -7.36
CA THR A 79 17.51 3.80 -6.19
C THR A 79 16.33 4.41 -5.46
N ALA A 80 16.30 5.73 -5.25
CA ALA A 80 15.20 6.40 -4.55
C ALA A 80 13.84 6.12 -5.21
N ARG A 81 13.79 6.21 -6.54
CA ARG A 81 12.58 5.93 -7.33
C ARG A 81 12.20 4.46 -7.31
N ARG A 82 13.18 3.56 -7.42
CA ARG A 82 12.95 2.10 -7.34
C ARG A 82 12.40 1.71 -5.97
N VAL A 83 12.96 2.24 -4.88
CA VAL A 83 12.48 1.96 -3.51
C VAL A 83 11.07 2.52 -3.30
N ALA A 84 10.80 3.74 -3.75
CA ALA A 84 9.45 4.31 -3.68
C ALA A 84 8.43 3.42 -4.41
N LYS A 85 8.71 3.05 -5.66
CA LYS A 85 7.85 2.15 -6.45
C LYS A 85 7.67 0.80 -5.75
N MET A 86 8.75 0.21 -5.25
CA MET A 86 8.72 -1.08 -4.54
C MET A 86 7.80 -1.00 -3.31
N TYR A 87 7.92 0.04 -2.48
CA TYR A 87 7.05 0.19 -1.32
C TYR A 87 5.58 0.40 -1.69
N LEU A 88 5.29 1.32 -2.62
CA LEU A 88 3.90 1.68 -2.95
C LEU A 88 3.18 0.64 -3.81
N LYS A 89 3.86 0.03 -4.78
CA LYS A 89 3.24 -0.81 -5.82
C LYS A 89 3.51 -2.30 -5.65
N GLU A 90 4.44 -2.70 -4.78
CA GLU A 90 4.86 -4.10 -4.62
C GLU A 90 4.73 -4.59 -3.17
N VAL A 91 5.64 -4.18 -2.28
CA VAL A 91 5.75 -4.72 -0.90
C VAL A 91 4.53 -4.33 -0.05
N PHE A 92 4.09 -3.07 -0.10
CA PHE A 92 2.92 -2.60 0.65
C PHE A 92 1.69 -2.41 -0.25
N LYS A 93 1.64 -3.09 -1.40
CA LYS A 93 0.51 -2.95 -2.33
C LYS A 93 -0.85 -3.13 -1.64
N GLY A 94 -0.94 -4.12 -0.74
CA GLY A 94 -2.16 -4.43 0.03
C GLY A 94 -2.65 -3.30 0.96
N ARG A 95 -1.87 -2.22 1.15
CA ARG A 95 -2.30 -1.00 1.83
C ARG A 95 -3.10 -0.06 0.92
N TYR A 96 -2.89 -0.12 -0.39
CA TYR A 96 -3.40 0.86 -1.35
C TYR A 96 -4.46 0.30 -2.31
N VAL A 97 -4.63 -1.02 -2.35
CA VAL A 97 -5.62 -1.70 -3.22
C VAL A 97 -6.68 -2.39 -2.36
N PRO A 98 -7.95 -2.47 -2.82
CA PRO A 98 -8.98 -3.21 -2.09
C PRO A 98 -8.59 -4.69 -1.93
N ALA A 99 -9.19 -5.33 -0.92
CA ALA A 99 -9.10 -6.78 -0.78
C ALA A 99 -9.65 -7.49 -2.04
N PRO A 100 -9.14 -8.68 -2.38
CA PRO A 100 -9.65 -9.44 -3.52
C PRO A 100 -11.12 -9.85 -3.28
N ASP A 101 -11.88 -9.96 -4.37
CA ASP A 101 -13.26 -10.44 -4.31
C ASP A 101 -13.32 -11.88 -3.76
N ILE A 102 -14.30 -12.14 -2.91
CA ILE A 102 -14.54 -13.44 -2.30
C ILE A 102 -15.67 -14.13 -3.06
N THR A 103 -15.43 -15.38 -3.48
CA THR A 103 -16.45 -16.25 -4.06
C THR A 103 -16.81 -17.35 -3.07
N GLU A 104 -18.09 -17.53 -2.81
CA GLU A 104 -18.62 -18.57 -1.91
C GLU A 104 -19.74 -19.37 -2.57
N PHE A 105 -19.98 -20.56 -2.04
CA PHE A 105 -21.05 -21.46 -2.47
C PHE A 105 -21.77 -22.01 -1.23
N PRO A 106 -23.09 -22.25 -1.29
CA PRO A 106 -23.81 -22.87 -0.17
C PRO A 106 -23.24 -24.25 0.17
N ASN A 107 -23.08 -24.55 1.46
CA ASN A 107 -22.65 -25.86 1.96
C ASN A 107 -23.81 -26.89 1.90
N VAL A 108 -24.29 -27.19 0.69
CA VAL A 108 -25.40 -28.13 0.43
C VAL A 108 -25.09 -29.56 0.88
N GLY A 109 -23.81 -29.91 0.94
CA GLY A 109 -23.33 -31.23 1.38
C GLY A 109 -23.22 -31.38 2.89
N HIS A 110 -23.51 -30.33 3.66
CA HIS A 110 -23.34 -30.30 5.12
C HIS A 110 -21.95 -30.79 5.55
N LEU A 111 -20.91 -30.35 4.84
CA LEU A 111 -19.53 -30.66 5.16
C LEU A 111 -19.22 -30.17 6.59
N ASN A 112 -18.65 -31.05 7.41
CA ASN A 112 -18.29 -30.79 8.81
C ASN A 112 -16.89 -31.35 9.13
N GLU A 113 -16.01 -31.34 8.13
CA GLU A 113 -14.63 -31.80 8.25
C GLU A 113 -13.68 -30.60 8.12
N LEU A 114 -12.58 -30.64 8.86
CA LEU A 114 -11.55 -29.60 8.80
C LEU A 114 -10.86 -29.62 7.43
N MET A 115 -11.02 -28.56 6.67
CA MET A 115 -10.29 -28.31 5.43
C MET A 115 -9.01 -27.54 5.75
N ILE A 116 -7.85 -28.05 5.34
CA ILE A 116 -6.56 -27.36 5.52
C ILE A 116 -6.00 -26.97 4.15
N VAL A 117 -5.72 -25.69 3.97
CA VAL A 117 -5.06 -25.15 2.80
C VAL A 117 -3.64 -24.71 3.18
N GLY A 118 -2.63 -25.30 2.54
CA GLY A 118 -1.24 -24.93 2.74
C GLY A 118 -0.25 -25.95 2.17
N PRO A 119 1.06 -25.64 2.18
CA PRO A 119 1.65 -24.39 2.67
C PRO A 119 1.54 -23.24 1.66
N ILE A 120 0.91 -22.13 2.04
CA ILE A 120 0.86 -20.90 1.23
C ILE A 120 2.12 -20.09 1.50
N THR A 121 2.78 -19.61 0.44
CA THR A 121 3.93 -18.70 0.60
C THR A 121 3.46 -17.32 0.99
N VAL A 122 3.99 -16.78 2.09
CA VAL A 122 3.76 -15.40 2.52
C VAL A 122 5.06 -14.62 2.41
N ARG A 123 4.96 -13.46 1.77
CA ARG A 123 6.00 -12.43 1.75
C ARG A 123 5.39 -11.16 2.33
N SER A 124 6.01 -10.65 3.39
CA SER A 124 5.58 -9.46 4.11
C SER A 124 6.81 -8.63 4.48
N ALA A 125 6.60 -7.55 5.22
CA ALA A 125 7.66 -6.77 5.84
C ALA A 125 7.27 -6.37 7.27
N CYS A 126 8.22 -6.47 8.20
CA CYS A 126 7.99 -6.12 9.60
C CYS A 126 7.76 -4.61 9.73
N SER A 127 6.68 -4.17 10.37
CA SER A 127 6.37 -2.74 10.53
C SER A 127 7.40 -1.95 11.35
N HIS A 128 8.18 -2.63 12.21
CA HIS A 128 9.16 -1.97 13.07
C HIS A 128 10.47 -1.60 12.36
N HIS A 129 10.86 -2.35 11.33
CA HIS A 129 12.14 -2.17 10.63
C HIS A 129 12.01 -2.13 9.10
N LEU A 130 10.83 -2.44 8.58
CA LEU A 130 10.53 -2.61 7.16
C LEU A 130 11.36 -3.71 6.46
N CYS A 131 11.98 -4.60 7.24
CA CYS A 131 12.72 -5.74 6.73
C CYS A 131 11.78 -6.87 6.27
N PRO A 132 12.15 -7.66 5.25
CA PRO A 132 11.35 -8.76 4.75
C PRO A 132 11.03 -9.82 5.81
N VAL A 133 9.79 -10.29 5.81
CA VAL A 133 9.34 -11.48 6.55
C VAL A 133 8.84 -12.48 5.52
N ILE A 134 9.50 -13.63 5.43
CA ILE A 134 9.18 -14.66 4.44
C ILE A 134 8.86 -15.95 5.19
N GLY A 135 7.71 -16.55 4.89
CA GLY A 135 7.26 -17.73 5.60
C GLY A 135 6.24 -18.55 4.84
N LYS A 136 5.75 -19.59 5.52
CA LYS A 136 4.66 -20.43 5.07
C LYS A 136 3.51 -20.31 6.06
N VAL A 137 2.28 -20.23 5.56
CA VAL A 137 1.06 -20.25 6.37
C VAL A 137 0.17 -21.42 5.95
N TRP A 138 -0.55 -21.96 6.94
CA TRP A 138 -1.61 -22.93 6.76
C TRP A 138 -2.90 -22.30 7.27
N VAL A 139 -3.97 -22.46 6.50
CA VAL A 139 -5.30 -21.97 6.84
C VAL A 139 -6.21 -23.18 7.05
N GLY A 140 -6.76 -23.31 8.25
CA GLY A 140 -7.77 -24.30 8.57
C GLY A 140 -9.16 -23.67 8.50
N ILE A 141 -10.09 -24.33 7.83
CA ILE A 141 -11.48 -23.89 7.66
C ILE A 141 -12.39 -25.05 8.05
N LEU A 142 -13.33 -24.79 8.95
CA LEU A 142 -14.47 -25.67 9.20
C LEU A 142 -15.69 -24.99 8.56
N PRO A 143 -16.18 -25.48 7.41
CA PRO A 143 -17.23 -24.84 6.61
C PRO A 143 -18.65 -25.00 7.18
#